data_AF-A0A8S2P7B2-F1
#
_entry.id   AF-A0A8S2P7B2-F1
#
_cell.length_a   1.000
_cell.length_b   1.000
_cell.length_c   1.000
_cell.angle_alpha   90.00
_cell.angle_beta   90.00
_cell.angle_gamma   90.00
#
_symmetry.space_group_name_H-M   'P 1'
#
loop_
_entity.id
_entity.type
_entity.pdbx_description
1 polymer ?
#
loop_
_entity_poly.entity_id
_entity_poly.type
_entity_poly.pdbx_seq_one_letter_code
_entity_poly.pdbx_strand_id
1 'polypeptide(L)'
;KEPDYRIHGDAITIILKMDEEFTKILQNADAHSQDYVERLKDELRVCSIIDRLKLYLESKANNQVMISSDSEAGTVQLVQAQHLCTAYMCVIEHLYYKYDKTAGKPSVAIIDRLCKFIYAKDTLNRARARASLCHVYHFALHDHYYEARDLMLMCHMQDTIATSDVATQILYNRTIVQLGLCAFRFGAIRESHQALVDMQSGNRAKELLAQGVQMIRNQERTRDQEMKERQRLLPFHMHINLELIECIYLVSAMLIEIPFMASHEYDARKRPISKHFHTQMRQAEKQPVFGPPESMREHVVAASRAMKTGDWSACVNFLINEKMNGKVWNLMPQANEVRKMLIDKIKEESLRTYLFTYATVYDAISMSTLADMFELPVKQVYGIII
;
A
#
# COMPACT_ATOMS: atom_id res chain seq x y z
N LYS A 1 -45.86 -24.84 -21.21
CA LYS A 1 -44.65 -24.64 -20.37
C LYS A 1 -43.59 -25.56 -20.95
N GLU A 2 -42.63 -25.01 -21.69
CA GLU A 2 -41.49 -25.80 -22.15
C GLU A 2 -40.71 -26.33 -20.92
N PRO A 3 -40.17 -27.55 -20.97
CA PRO A 3 -39.44 -28.12 -19.84
C PRO A 3 -38.14 -27.32 -19.59
N ASP A 4 -37.85 -27.05 -18.33
CA ASP A 4 -36.59 -26.41 -17.92
C ASP A 4 -35.39 -27.27 -18.36
N TYR A 5 -34.64 -26.79 -19.35
CA TYR A 5 -33.39 -27.42 -19.76
C TYR A 5 -32.32 -27.22 -18.67
N ARG A 6 -32.09 -28.27 -17.87
CA ARG A 6 -31.00 -28.32 -16.89
C ARG A 6 -29.75 -28.90 -17.55
N ILE A 7 -28.79 -28.02 -17.87
CA ILE A 7 -27.49 -28.41 -18.40
C ILE A 7 -26.55 -28.67 -17.23
N HIS A 8 -25.86 -29.81 -17.24
CA HIS A 8 -24.80 -30.09 -16.27
C HIS A 8 -23.52 -29.36 -16.67
N GLY A 9 -23.20 -28.28 -15.94
CA GLY A 9 -21.95 -27.55 -16.08
C GLY A 9 -21.98 -26.24 -15.31
N ASP A 10 -20.91 -25.98 -14.56
CA ASP A 10 -20.73 -24.69 -13.88
C ASP A 10 -19.86 -23.76 -14.73
N ALA A 11 -20.48 -22.73 -15.29
CA ALA A 11 -19.80 -21.71 -16.09
C ALA A 11 -18.80 -20.89 -15.25
N ILE A 12 -19.03 -20.78 -13.94
CA ILE A 12 -18.19 -19.98 -13.04
C ILE A 12 -16.84 -20.65 -12.86
N THR A 13 -16.83 -21.96 -12.56
CA THR A 13 -15.59 -22.75 -12.45
C THR A 13 -14.73 -22.68 -13.72
N ILE A 14 -15.34 -22.68 -14.91
CA ILE A 14 -14.60 -22.55 -16.18
C ILE A 14 -13.93 -21.19 -16.29
N ILE A 15 -14.63 -20.11 -15.92
CA ILE A 15 -14.10 -18.74 -15.99
C ILE A 15 -13.03 -18.52 -14.91
N LEU A 16 -13.21 -19.06 -13.70
CA LEU A 16 -12.19 -19.04 -12.65
C LEU A 16 -10.91 -19.74 -13.12
N LYS A 17 -11.04 -20.91 -13.74
CA LYS A 17 -9.90 -21.65 -14.29
C LYS A 17 -9.22 -20.89 -15.43
N MET A 18 -9.99 -20.21 -16.29
CA MET A 18 -9.44 -19.35 -17.33
C MET A 18 -8.61 -18.20 -16.73
N ASP A 19 -9.10 -17.58 -15.66
CA ASP A 19 -8.41 -16.48 -14.97
C ASP A 19 -7.13 -16.94 -14.24
N GLU A 20 -7.18 -18.11 -13.61
CA GLU A 20 -6.00 -18.75 -13.01
C GLU A 20 -4.92 -19.04 -14.06
N GLU A 21 -5.30 -19.60 -15.22
CA GLU A 21 -4.35 -19.86 -16.31
C GLU A 21 -3.81 -18.57 -16.92
N PHE A 22 -4.64 -17.53 -17.03
CA PHE A 22 -4.19 -16.20 -17.47
C PHE A 22 -3.14 -15.61 -16.50
N THR A 23 -3.38 -15.71 -15.20
CA THR A 23 -2.43 -15.28 -14.17
C THR A 23 -1.12 -16.05 -14.27
N LYS A 24 -1.16 -17.38 -14.48
CA LYS A 24 0.05 -18.21 -14.68
C LYS A 24 0.83 -17.81 -15.92
N ILE A 25 0.15 -17.45 -17.01
CA ILE A 25 0.81 -16.93 -18.22
C ILE A 25 1.61 -15.67 -17.89
N LEU A 26 1.01 -14.74 -17.14
CA LEU A 26 1.67 -13.49 -16.75
C LEU A 26 2.80 -13.70 -15.72
N GLN A 27 2.69 -14.70 -14.85
CA GLN A 27 3.76 -15.06 -13.91
C GLN A 27 5.01 -15.63 -14.62
N ASN A 28 4.83 -16.37 -15.71
CA ASN A 28 5.91 -17.03 -16.44
C ASN A 28 6.54 -16.14 -17.52
N ALA A 29 5.87 -15.06 -17.92
CA ALA A 29 6.40 -14.11 -18.88
C ALA A 29 7.46 -13.20 -18.25
N ASP A 30 8.48 -12.83 -19.04
CA ASP A 30 9.50 -11.88 -18.59
C ASP A 30 8.92 -10.47 -18.51
N ALA A 31 9.00 -9.85 -17.33
CA ALA A 31 8.42 -8.55 -17.00
C ALA A 31 8.92 -7.40 -17.90
N HIS A 32 10.12 -7.52 -18.46
CA HIS A 32 10.73 -6.49 -19.30
C HIS A 32 10.59 -6.79 -20.81
N SER A 33 10.03 -7.95 -21.16
CA SER A 33 9.82 -8.33 -22.56
C SER A 33 8.57 -7.66 -23.14
N GLN A 34 8.61 -7.42 -24.45
CA GLN A 34 7.45 -6.97 -25.22
C GLN A 34 6.30 -8.00 -25.18
N ASP A 35 6.63 -9.29 -25.03
CA ASP A 35 5.66 -10.37 -24.85
C ASP A 35 4.72 -10.11 -23.67
N TYR A 36 5.25 -9.58 -22.56
CA TYR A 36 4.46 -9.28 -21.37
C TYR A 36 3.38 -8.24 -21.66
N VAL A 37 3.74 -7.20 -22.41
CA VAL A 37 2.81 -6.12 -22.79
C VAL A 37 1.72 -6.66 -23.72
N GLU A 38 2.06 -7.57 -24.64
CA GLU A 38 1.07 -8.20 -25.52
C GLU A 38 0.09 -9.07 -24.74
N ARG A 39 0.58 -9.92 -23.83
CA ARG A 39 -0.27 -10.74 -22.95
C ARG A 39 -1.14 -9.90 -22.04
N LEU A 40 -0.66 -8.74 -21.58
CA LEU A 40 -1.44 -7.83 -20.76
C LEU A 40 -2.63 -7.22 -21.53
N LYS A 41 -2.53 -7.04 -22.86
CA LYS A 41 -3.67 -6.55 -23.66
C LYS A 41 -4.84 -7.53 -23.67
N ASP A 42 -4.58 -8.83 -23.54
CA ASP A 42 -5.62 -9.86 -23.47
C ASP A 42 -6.46 -9.77 -22.19
N GLU A 43 -5.98 -9.05 -21.17
CA GLU A 43 -6.74 -8.81 -19.93
C GLU A 43 -8.09 -8.13 -20.21
N LEU A 44 -8.16 -7.23 -21.21
CA LEU A 44 -9.42 -6.58 -21.60
C LEU A 44 -10.46 -7.59 -22.09
N ARG A 45 -10.02 -8.66 -22.76
CA ARG A 45 -10.90 -9.73 -23.24
C ARG A 45 -11.38 -10.58 -22.07
N VAL A 46 -10.49 -10.90 -21.13
CA VAL A 46 -10.83 -11.61 -19.89
C VAL A 46 -11.87 -10.82 -19.09
N CYS A 47 -11.64 -9.52 -18.87
CA CYS A 47 -12.58 -8.63 -18.19
C CYS A 47 -13.96 -8.61 -18.88
N SER A 48 -14.01 -8.53 -20.22
CA SER A 48 -15.26 -8.58 -21.00
C SER A 48 -16.03 -9.90 -20.79
N ILE A 49 -15.33 -11.03 -20.71
CA ILE A 49 -15.95 -12.33 -20.43
C ILE A 49 -16.52 -12.38 -19.00
N ILE A 50 -15.78 -11.85 -18.03
CA ILE A 50 -16.23 -11.76 -16.63
C ILE A 50 -17.46 -10.84 -16.53
N ASP A 51 -17.48 -9.70 -17.21
CA ASP A 51 -18.64 -8.79 -17.26
C ASP A 51 -19.86 -9.47 -17.88
N ARG A 52 -19.68 -10.28 -18.94
CA ARG A 52 -20.75 -11.07 -19.54
C ARG A 52 -21.29 -12.13 -18.57
N LEU A 53 -20.43 -12.80 -17.82
CA LEU A 53 -20.82 -13.74 -16.77
C LEU A 53 -21.63 -13.02 -15.68
N LYS A 54 -21.14 -11.87 -15.21
CA LYS A 54 -21.81 -11.03 -14.23
C LYS A 54 -23.23 -10.68 -14.69
N LEU A 55 -23.39 -10.12 -15.89
CA LEU A 55 -24.70 -9.76 -16.44
C LEU A 55 -25.63 -10.97 -16.57
N TYR A 56 -25.09 -12.12 -16.98
CA TYR A 56 -25.86 -13.36 -17.07
C TYR A 56 -26.36 -13.83 -15.68
N LEU A 57 -25.51 -13.80 -14.66
CA LEU A 57 -25.89 -14.17 -13.29
C LEU A 57 -26.91 -13.18 -12.70
N GLU A 58 -26.74 -11.88 -12.92
CA GLU A 58 -27.70 -10.85 -12.50
C GLU A 58 -29.06 -11.04 -13.18
N SER A 59 -29.09 -11.36 -14.48
CA SER A 59 -30.35 -11.64 -15.20
C SER A 59 -31.09 -12.87 -14.65
N LYS A 60 -30.34 -13.93 -14.30
CA LYS A 60 -30.93 -15.14 -13.69
C LYS A 60 -31.42 -14.91 -12.26
N ALA A 61 -30.70 -14.12 -11.47
CA ALA A 61 -31.10 -13.75 -10.12
C ALA A 61 -32.41 -12.93 -10.13
N ASN A 62 -32.56 -12.00 -11.08
CA ASN A 62 -33.78 -11.18 -11.20
C ASN A 62 -35.00 -11.99 -11.68
N ASN A 63 -34.80 -12.97 -12.57
CA ASN A 63 -35.90 -13.75 -13.15
C ASN A 63 -36.51 -14.78 -12.16
N GLN A 64 -35.80 -15.20 -11.11
CA GLN A 64 -36.31 -16.19 -10.14
C GLN A 64 -37.09 -15.60 -8.97
N VAL A 65 -37.10 -14.28 -8.78
CA VAL A 65 -37.90 -13.62 -7.71
C VAL A 65 -39.42 -13.85 -7.92
N MET A 66 -39.86 -14.30 -9.10
CA MET A 66 -41.27 -14.60 -9.40
C MET A 66 -41.73 -16.05 -9.13
N ILE A 67 -40.86 -16.98 -8.71
CA ILE A 67 -41.26 -18.37 -8.46
C ILE A 67 -41.21 -18.63 -6.95
N SER A 68 -42.37 -18.45 -6.33
CA SER A 68 -42.63 -18.59 -4.90
C SER A 68 -42.47 -20.02 -4.36
N SER A 69 -41.97 -20.07 -3.12
CA SER A 69 -42.32 -21.00 -2.04
C SER A 69 -42.19 -22.50 -2.31
N ASP A 70 -41.03 -23.08 -1.98
CA ASP A 70 -40.90 -24.39 -1.33
C ASP A 70 -39.53 -24.48 -0.65
N SER A 71 -39.46 -25.17 0.48
CA SER A 71 -38.35 -25.18 1.47
C SER A 71 -36.96 -25.58 0.94
N GLU A 72 -36.83 -26.07 -0.29
CA GLU A 72 -35.56 -26.34 -0.98
C GLU A 72 -35.01 -25.12 -1.76
N ALA A 73 -35.82 -24.07 -1.92
CA ALA A 73 -35.45 -22.81 -2.56
C ALA A 73 -34.40 -22.02 -1.76
N GLY A 74 -34.29 -22.24 -0.44
CA GLY A 74 -33.30 -21.59 0.41
C GLY A 74 -31.87 -21.94 -0.01
N THR A 75 -31.59 -23.20 -0.30
CA THR A 75 -30.25 -23.66 -0.73
C THR A 75 -29.92 -23.17 -2.14
N VAL A 76 -30.89 -23.17 -3.06
CA VAL A 76 -30.69 -22.69 -4.44
C VAL A 76 -30.43 -21.17 -4.47
N GLN A 77 -31.16 -20.40 -3.66
CA GLN A 77 -30.99 -18.96 -3.55
C GLN A 77 -29.67 -18.58 -2.86
N LEU A 78 -29.22 -19.38 -1.89
CA LEU A 78 -27.90 -19.25 -1.25
C LEU A 78 -26.75 -19.56 -2.23
N VAL A 79 -26.87 -20.63 -3.02
CA VAL A 79 -25.87 -21.00 -4.04
C VAL A 79 -25.78 -19.94 -5.13
N GLN A 80 -26.90 -19.35 -5.56
CA GLN A 80 -26.90 -18.25 -6.52
C GLN A 80 -26.31 -16.95 -5.96
N ALA A 81 -26.60 -16.63 -4.70
CA ALA A 81 -25.99 -15.49 -4.03
C ALA A 81 -24.47 -15.68 -3.90
N GLN A 82 -24.00 -16.89 -3.58
CA GLN A 82 -22.57 -17.24 -3.54
C GLN A 82 -21.92 -17.14 -4.93
N HIS A 83 -22.57 -17.67 -5.96
CA HIS A 83 -22.12 -17.56 -7.34
C HIS A 83 -21.98 -16.11 -7.81
N LEU A 84 -22.92 -15.24 -7.41
CA LEU A 84 -22.86 -13.81 -7.69
C LEU A 84 -21.76 -13.11 -6.88
N CYS A 85 -21.57 -13.46 -5.60
CA CYS A 85 -20.45 -12.98 -4.79
C CYS A 85 -19.10 -13.37 -5.41
N THR A 86 -18.95 -14.60 -5.90
CA THR A 86 -17.74 -15.06 -6.58
C THR A 86 -17.49 -14.28 -7.87
N ALA A 87 -18.52 -14.08 -8.70
CA ALA A 87 -18.38 -13.27 -9.91
C ALA A 87 -18.02 -11.81 -9.61
N TYR A 88 -18.62 -11.22 -8.57
CA TYR A 88 -18.28 -9.88 -8.09
C TYR A 88 -16.84 -9.81 -7.57
N MET A 89 -16.38 -10.83 -6.86
CA MET A 89 -14.99 -10.93 -6.44
C MET A 89 -14.02 -10.96 -7.63
N CYS A 90 -14.31 -11.72 -8.69
CA CYS A 90 -13.47 -11.71 -9.91
C CYS A 90 -13.40 -10.30 -10.53
N VAL A 91 -14.53 -9.60 -10.65
CA VAL A 91 -14.54 -8.22 -11.16
C VAL A 91 -13.70 -7.31 -10.26
N ILE A 92 -13.83 -7.45 -8.94
CA ILE A 92 -13.05 -6.67 -7.98
C ILE A 92 -11.56 -6.99 -8.12
N GLU A 93 -11.16 -8.25 -8.26
CA GLU A 93 -9.77 -8.70 -8.41
C GLU A 93 -9.09 -8.10 -9.66
N HIS A 94 -9.82 -7.86 -10.74
CA HIS A 94 -9.31 -7.20 -11.96
C HIS A 94 -9.38 -5.66 -11.93
N LEU A 95 -10.02 -5.06 -10.92
CA LEU A 95 -10.27 -3.62 -10.84
C LEU A 95 -9.54 -2.94 -9.67
N TYR A 96 -9.39 -3.62 -8.53
CA TYR A 96 -8.94 -3.00 -7.27
C TYR A 96 -7.56 -2.35 -7.35
N TYR A 97 -6.66 -2.91 -8.17
CA TYR A 97 -5.29 -2.45 -8.29
C TYR A 97 -5.09 -1.38 -9.38
N LYS A 98 -6.11 -1.11 -10.20
CA LYS A 98 -6.02 -0.15 -11.30
C LYS A 98 -6.30 1.26 -10.80
N TYR A 99 -5.40 2.19 -11.11
CA TYR A 99 -5.58 3.61 -10.84
C TYR A 99 -6.30 4.27 -12.02
N ASP A 100 -7.47 4.85 -11.79
CA ASP A 100 -8.18 5.63 -12.81
C ASP A 100 -7.43 6.92 -13.14
N LYS A 101 -6.77 6.93 -14.29
CA LYS A 101 -6.15 8.14 -14.86
C LYS A 101 -7.17 9.08 -15.52
N THR A 102 -8.39 8.60 -15.79
CA THR A 102 -9.45 9.37 -16.46
C THR A 102 -10.62 9.58 -15.51
N ALA A 103 -10.94 10.84 -15.22
CA ALA A 103 -11.97 11.29 -14.27
C ALA A 103 -13.43 10.89 -14.64
N GLY A 104 -13.64 9.99 -15.60
CA GLY A 104 -14.93 9.73 -16.23
C GLY A 104 -15.62 8.43 -15.84
N LYS A 105 -15.01 7.55 -15.05
CA LYS A 105 -15.67 6.35 -14.50
C LYS A 105 -15.38 6.29 -13.01
N PRO A 106 -16.38 6.39 -12.11
CA PRO A 106 -16.14 6.21 -10.69
C PRO A 106 -15.98 4.71 -10.41
N SER A 107 -14.80 4.15 -10.68
CA SER A 107 -14.47 2.76 -10.28
C SER A 107 -14.71 2.53 -8.79
N VAL A 108 -14.42 3.57 -7.99
CA VAL A 108 -14.72 3.68 -6.55
C VAL A 108 -16.18 3.33 -6.25
N ALA A 109 -17.14 3.89 -6.99
CA ALA A 109 -18.57 3.63 -6.76
C ALA A 109 -18.98 2.21 -7.18
N ILE A 110 -18.33 1.66 -8.21
CA ILE A 110 -18.58 0.27 -8.64
C ILE A 110 -18.08 -0.68 -7.56
N ILE A 111 -16.85 -0.52 -7.08
CA ILE A 111 -16.26 -1.36 -6.03
C ILE A 111 -17.06 -1.24 -4.74
N ASP A 112 -17.43 -0.03 -4.33
CA ASP A 112 -18.25 0.19 -3.14
C ASP A 112 -19.60 -0.54 -3.23
N ARG A 113 -20.30 -0.45 -4.36
CA ARG A 113 -21.55 -1.17 -4.60
C ARG A 113 -21.37 -2.69 -4.52
N LEU A 114 -20.34 -3.23 -5.17
CA LEU A 114 -20.07 -4.67 -5.21
C LEU A 114 -19.67 -5.19 -3.83
N CYS A 115 -18.81 -4.48 -3.10
CA CYS A 115 -18.38 -4.85 -1.75
C CYS A 115 -19.54 -4.77 -0.75
N LYS A 116 -20.38 -3.73 -0.80
CA LYS A 116 -21.60 -3.64 0.04
C LYS A 116 -22.55 -4.81 -0.20
N PHE A 117 -22.68 -5.26 -1.45
CA PHE A 117 -23.47 -6.46 -1.77
C PHE A 117 -22.87 -7.71 -1.12
N ILE A 118 -21.54 -7.89 -1.22
CA ILE A 118 -20.84 -9.03 -0.61
C ILE A 118 -21.00 -9.01 0.92
N TYR A 119 -20.91 -7.83 1.55
CA TYR A 119 -21.10 -7.69 3.00
C TYR A 119 -22.48 -8.14 3.46
N ALA A 120 -23.52 -7.82 2.70
CA ALA A 120 -24.91 -8.15 3.04
C ALA A 120 -25.28 -9.61 2.73
N LYS A 121 -24.62 -10.25 1.76
CA LYS A 121 -25.04 -11.55 1.20
C LYS A 121 -24.08 -12.71 1.50
N ASP A 122 -22.83 -12.45 1.85
CA ASP A 122 -21.88 -13.52 2.17
C ASP A 122 -22.11 -14.06 3.60
N THR A 123 -22.51 -15.32 3.68
CA THR A 123 -22.72 -16.06 4.93
C THR A 123 -21.48 -16.81 5.41
N LEU A 124 -20.49 -17.06 4.54
CA LEU A 124 -19.31 -17.88 4.83
C LEU A 124 -18.10 -17.07 5.32
N ASN A 125 -18.20 -15.74 5.41
CA ASN A 125 -17.18 -14.78 5.87
C ASN A 125 -15.83 -14.80 5.12
N ARG A 126 -15.58 -15.80 4.27
CA ARG A 126 -14.32 -15.97 3.54
C ARG A 126 -14.18 -14.99 2.38
N ALA A 127 -15.27 -14.73 1.65
CA ALA A 127 -15.26 -13.73 0.57
C ALA A 127 -15.33 -12.32 1.15
N ARG A 128 -16.04 -12.11 2.27
CA ARG A 128 -16.13 -10.82 2.97
C ARG A 128 -14.75 -10.25 3.34
N ALA A 129 -13.89 -11.04 3.95
CA ALA A 129 -12.55 -10.60 4.35
C ALA A 129 -11.71 -10.12 3.15
N ARG A 130 -11.68 -10.91 2.07
CA ARG A 130 -10.97 -10.55 0.82
C ARG A 130 -11.59 -9.34 0.15
N ALA A 131 -12.91 -9.27 0.06
CA ALA A 131 -13.64 -8.13 -0.49
C ALA A 131 -13.29 -6.84 0.26
N SER A 132 -13.26 -6.89 1.59
CA SER A 132 -12.86 -5.76 2.42
C SER A 132 -11.43 -5.31 2.17
N LEU A 133 -10.48 -6.23 2.07
CA LEU A 133 -9.09 -5.86 1.77
C LEU A 133 -8.95 -5.22 0.39
N CYS A 134 -9.61 -5.78 -0.64
CA CYS A 134 -9.65 -5.16 -1.97
C CYS A 134 -10.32 -3.77 -1.95
N HIS A 135 -11.36 -3.60 -1.15
CA HIS A 135 -12.07 -2.33 -0.98
C HIS A 135 -11.14 -1.25 -0.38
N VAL A 136 -10.47 -1.58 0.74
CA VAL A 136 -9.51 -0.69 1.39
C VAL A 136 -8.35 -0.36 0.45
N TYR A 137 -7.82 -1.35 -0.28
CA TYR A 137 -6.72 -1.15 -1.23
C TYR A 137 -7.10 -0.12 -2.30
N HIS A 138 -8.29 -0.26 -2.88
CA HIS A 138 -8.76 0.64 -3.93
C HIS A 138 -9.04 2.05 -3.39
N PHE A 139 -9.66 2.18 -2.22
CA PHE A 139 -9.88 3.50 -1.59
C PHE A 139 -8.57 4.20 -1.26
N ALA A 140 -7.58 3.47 -0.74
CA ALA A 140 -6.24 3.98 -0.47
C ALA A 140 -5.48 4.38 -1.76
N LEU A 141 -5.77 3.72 -2.89
CA LEU A 141 -5.22 4.08 -4.19
C LEU A 141 -5.80 5.43 -4.71
N HIS A 142 -7.04 5.75 -4.36
CA HIS A 142 -7.78 6.94 -4.78
C HIS A 142 -7.83 8.08 -3.74
N ASP A 143 -6.94 8.07 -2.73
CA ASP A 143 -6.82 9.12 -1.70
C ASP A 143 -7.98 9.28 -0.73
N HIS A 144 -8.88 8.30 -0.65
CA HIS A 144 -9.92 8.26 0.38
C HIS A 144 -9.37 7.68 1.68
N TYR A 145 -8.43 8.40 2.30
CA TYR A 145 -7.66 7.90 3.43
C TYR A 145 -8.52 7.54 4.65
N TYR A 146 -9.38 8.45 5.10
CA TYR A 146 -10.20 8.23 6.29
C TYR A 146 -11.17 7.06 6.13
N GLU A 147 -11.81 6.96 4.97
CA GLU A 147 -12.73 5.87 4.65
C GLU A 147 -11.99 4.53 4.62
N ALA A 148 -10.81 4.47 4.00
CA ALA A 148 -9.97 3.28 3.95
C ALA A 148 -9.50 2.85 5.35
N ARG A 149 -9.07 3.80 6.19
CA ARG A 149 -8.64 3.55 7.57
C ARG A 149 -9.77 3.01 8.43
N ASP A 150 -10.92 3.68 8.39
CA ASP A 150 -12.07 3.31 9.20
C ASP A 150 -12.61 1.94 8.78
N LEU A 151 -12.63 1.64 7.47
CA LEU A 151 -12.99 0.32 6.95
C LEU A 151 -11.99 -0.76 7.41
N MET A 152 -10.68 -0.49 7.38
CA MET A 152 -9.67 -1.43 7.88
C MET A 152 -9.87 -1.76 9.37
N LEU A 153 -10.18 -0.75 10.19
CA LEU A 153 -10.46 -0.93 11.63
C LEU A 153 -11.75 -1.72 11.86
N MET A 154 -12.81 -1.45 11.11
CA MET A 154 -14.10 -2.17 11.21
C MET A 154 -13.99 -3.66 10.84
N CYS A 155 -13.04 -4.03 9.98
CA CYS A 155 -12.91 -5.42 9.54
C CYS A 155 -12.26 -6.34 10.57
N HIS A 156 -11.61 -5.81 11.62
CA HIS A 156 -10.94 -6.58 12.68
C HIS A 156 -10.02 -7.71 12.17
N MET A 157 -9.39 -7.50 11.00
CA MET A 157 -8.60 -8.53 10.33
C MET A 157 -7.26 -8.81 11.00
N GLN A 158 -6.78 -7.90 11.86
CA GLN A 158 -5.48 -8.03 12.55
C GLN A 158 -5.37 -9.32 13.37
N ASP A 159 -6.47 -9.75 14.01
CA ASP A 159 -6.48 -10.96 14.85
C ASP A 159 -6.66 -12.25 14.03
N THR A 160 -7.32 -12.15 12.87
CA THR A 160 -7.72 -13.32 12.05
C THR A 160 -6.69 -13.64 10.95
N ILE A 161 -5.76 -12.72 10.65
CA ILE A 161 -4.87 -12.86 9.50
C ILE A 161 -3.88 -14.03 9.63
N ALA A 162 -3.43 -14.33 10.86
CA ALA A 162 -2.46 -15.39 11.12
C ALA A 162 -3.02 -16.80 10.78
N THR A 163 -4.33 -16.99 10.93
CA THR A 163 -5.02 -18.26 10.62
C THR A 163 -5.60 -18.30 9.20
N SER A 164 -5.56 -17.17 8.48
CA SER A 164 -6.07 -17.05 7.12
C SER A 164 -5.15 -17.69 6.09
N ASP A 165 -5.66 -17.90 4.87
CA ASP A 165 -4.88 -18.44 3.76
C ASP A 165 -3.77 -17.47 3.31
N VAL A 166 -2.69 -18.03 2.75
CA VAL A 166 -1.49 -17.28 2.36
C VAL A 166 -1.81 -16.18 1.34
N ALA A 167 -2.75 -16.40 0.41
CA ALA A 167 -3.13 -15.38 -0.57
C ALA A 167 -3.81 -14.17 0.09
N THR A 168 -4.67 -14.41 1.08
CA THR A 168 -5.28 -13.34 1.90
C THR A 168 -4.25 -12.63 2.77
N GLN A 169 -3.24 -13.35 3.31
CA GLN A 169 -2.11 -12.73 4.03
C GLN A 169 -1.30 -11.78 3.13
N ILE A 170 -1.01 -12.20 1.90
CA ILE A 170 -0.32 -11.35 0.91
C ILE A 170 -1.17 -10.11 0.59
N LEU A 171 -2.48 -10.29 0.37
CA LEU A 171 -3.39 -9.17 0.11
C LEU A 171 -3.45 -8.20 1.30
N TYR A 172 -3.48 -8.70 2.53
CA TYR A 172 -3.43 -7.88 3.74
C TYR A 172 -2.15 -7.06 3.83
N ASN A 173 -0.98 -7.70 3.67
CA ASN A 173 0.31 -7.00 3.68
C ASN A 173 0.36 -5.89 2.62
N ARG A 174 -0.15 -6.17 1.42
CA ARG A 174 -0.23 -5.18 0.34
C ARG A 174 -1.18 -4.03 0.67
N THR A 175 -2.31 -4.33 1.30
CA THR A 175 -3.30 -3.32 1.71
C THR A 175 -2.74 -2.42 2.79
N ILE A 176 -2.01 -2.96 3.76
CA ILE A 176 -1.31 -2.18 4.80
C ILE A 176 -0.26 -1.27 4.18
N VAL A 177 0.56 -1.78 3.24
CA VAL A 177 1.51 -0.95 2.52
C VAL A 177 0.80 0.17 1.77
N GLN A 178 -0.26 -0.14 1.01
CA GLN A 178 -1.00 0.86 0.24
C GLN A 178 -1.66 1.91 1.14
N LEU A 179 -2.21 1.50 2.28
CA LEU A 179 -2.77 2.41 3.28
C LEU A 179 -1.68 3.31 3.88
N GLY A 180 -0.48 2.79 4.13
CA GLY A 180 0.69 3.57 4.56
C GLY A 180 1.13 4.59 3.50
N LEU A 181 1.14 4.20 2.23
CA LEU A 181 1.41 5.12 1.11
C LEU A 181 0.35 6.23 1.04
N CYS A 182 -0.93 5.89 1.20
CA CYS A 182 -2.03 6.85 1.24
C CYS A 182 -1.92 7.81 2.43
N ALA A 183 -1.62 7.30 3.63
CA ALA A 183 -1.38 8.10 4.82
C ALA A 183 -0.24 9.11 4.60
N PHE A 184 0.83 8.69 3.93
CA PHE A 184 1.93 9.58 3.57
C PHE A 184 1.49 10.69 2.60
N ARG A 185 0.69 10.37 1.57
CA ARG A 185 0.17 11.36 0.61
C ARG A 185 -0.73 12.39 1.28
N PHE A 186 -1.55 11.97 2.25
CA PHE A 186 -2.38 12.86 3.05
C PHE A 186 -1.56 13.73 4.04
N GLY A 187 -0.32 13.37 4.33
CA GLY A 187 0.55 14.07 5.28
C GLY A 187 0.51 13.53 6.72
N ALA A 188 -0.15 12.39 6.94
CA ALA A 188 -0.18 11.68 8.22
C ALA A 188 1.09 10.82 8.41
N ILE A 189 2.22 11.48 8.65
CA ILE A 189 3.56 10.85 8.70
C ILE A 189 3.66 9.78 9.79
N ARG A 190 3.07 10.03 10.98
CA ARG A 190 3.11 9.07 12.10
C ARG A 190 2.34 7.78 11.79
N GLU A 191 1.18 7.89 11.16
CA GLU A 191 0.35 6.75 10.77
C GLU A 191 1.01 5.96 9.63
N SER A 192 1.59 6.65 8.65
CA SER A 192 2.43 6.05 7.60
C SER A 192 3.58 5.24 8.19
N HIS A 193 4.35 5.83 9.11
CA HIS A 193 5.45 5.13 9.78
C HIS A 193 4.93 3.87 10.50
N GLN A 194 3.88 3.99 11.32
CA GLN A 194 3.33 2.86 12.08
C GLN A 194 2.89 1.71 11.18
N ALA A 195 2.27 1.99 10.03
CA ALA A 195 1.85 0.96 9.08
C ALA A 195 3.03 0.24 8.39
N LEU A 196 4.15 0.93 8.18
CA LEU A 196 5.28 0.43 7.40
C LEU A 196 6.40 -0.22 8.24
N VAL A 197 6.45 0.02 9.56
CA VAL A 197 7.47 -0.51 10.48
C VAL A 197 7.57 -2.04 10.39
N ASP A 198 6.44 -2.74 10.46
CA ASP A 198 6.43 -4.21 10.52
C ASP A 198 6.93 -4.82 9.19
N MET A 199 6.62 -4.16 8.07
CA MET A 199 7.04 -4.62 6.74
C MET A 199 8.54 -4.42 6.49
N GLN A 200 9.09 -3.29 6.94
CA GLN A 200 10.49 -2.92 6.67
C GLN A 200 11.48 -3.45 7.72
N SER A 201 11.05 -3.67 8.96
CA SER A 201 11.92 -4.15 10.03
C SER A 201 12.49 -5.56 9.79
N GLY A 202 11.76 -6.42 9.08
CA GLY A 202 12.13 -7.81 8.85
C GLY A 202 13.09 -8.06 7.68
N ASN A 203 13.42 -7.07 6.84
CA ASN A 203 14.14 -7.23 5.56
C ASN A 203 13.54 -8.27 4.58
N ARG A 204 12.34 -8.80 4.89
CA ARG A 204 11.60 -9.81 4.13
C ARG A 204 10.43 -9.24 3.32
N ALA A 205 10.40 -7.92 3.14
CA ALA A 205 9.32 -7.22 2.45
C ALA A 205 9.03 -7.78 1.04
N LYS A 206 10.07 -8.22 0.31
CA LYS A 206 9.93 -8.80 -1.02
C LYS A 206 9.14 -10.12 -1.03
N GLU A 207 9.36 -10.97 -0.01
CA GLU A 207 8.63 -12.23 0.16
C GLU A 207 7.22 -11.98 0.68
N LEU A 208 7.07 -11.10 1.68
CA LEU A 208 5.79 -10.79 2.31
C LEU A 208 4.78 -10.15 1.35
N LEU A 209 5.27 -9.45 0.32
CA LEU A 209 4.47 -8.86 -0.76
C LEU A 209 4.35 -9.78 -1.99
N ALA A 210 4.91 -10.99 -1.94
CA ALA A 210 4.94 -11.96 -3.02
C ALA A 210 5.48 -11.40 -4.36
N GLN A 211 6.50 -10.55 -4.31
CA GLN A 211 7.15 -9.95 -5.48
C GLN A 211 8.46 -10.64 -5.85
N GLY A 212 8.88 -11.61 -5.06
CA GLY A 212 9.95 -12.51 -5.41
C GLY A 212 10.41 -13.33 -4.21
N VAL A 213 11.18 -14.36 -4.50
CA VAL A 213 11.80 -15.21 -3.50
C VAL A 213 13.12 -14.57 -3.08
N GLN A 214 13.30 -14.28 -1.80
CA GLN A 214 14.62 -13.92 -1.28
C GLN A 214 15.38 -15.20 -0.96
N MET A 215 16.57 -15.33 -1.54
CA MET A 215 17.47 -16.41 -1.17
C MET A 215 18.04 -16.11 0.22
N ILE A 216 17.61 -16.88 1.22
CA ILE A 216 18.20 -16.82 2.55
C ILE A 216 19.56 -17.53 2.45
N ARG A 217 20.65 -16.78 2.66
CA ARG A 217 21.99 -17.36 2.80
C ARG A 217 21.93 -18.43 3.90
N ASN A 218 22.29 -19.67 3.57
CA ASN A 218 22.40 -20.86 4.45
C ASN A 218 21.13 -21.71 4.67
N GLN A 219 20.06 -21.51 3.91
CA GLN A 219 18.97 -22.50 3.80
C GLN A 219 18.71 -22.84 2.34
N GLU A 220 19.14 -24.03 1.91
CA GLU A 220 18.69 -24.59 0.64
C GLU A 220 17.21 -24.99 0.80
N ARG A 221 16.33 -24.28 0.10
CA ARG A 221 14.91 -24.63 0.05
C ARG A 221 14.76 -25.90 -0.79
N THR A 222 13.87 -26.79 -0.39
CA THR A 222 13.53 -27.96 -1.21
C THR A 222 12.86 -27.48 -2.50
N ARG A 223 13.18 -28.12 -3.64
CA ARG A 223 12.63 -27.77 -4.97
C ARG A 223 11.10 -27.61 -4.98
N ASP A 224 10.40 -28.42 -4.21
CA ASP A 224 8.92 -28.38 -4.09
C ASP A 224 8.41 -27.15 -3.34
N GLN A 225 9.17 -26.64 -2.37
CA GLN A 225 8.81 -25.42 -1.64
C GLN A 225 9.02 -24.20 -2.53
N GLU A 226 10.13 -24.14 -3.27
CA GLU A 226 10.38 -23.05 -4.23
C GLU A 226 9.34 -23.01 -5.34
N MET A 227 8.91 -24.17 -5.85
CA MET A 227 7.87 -24.23 -6.88
C MET A 227 6.53 -23.71 -6.36
N LYS A 228 6.14 -24.07 -5.13
CA LYS A 228 4.92 -23.58 -4.48
C LYS A 228 4.99 -22.08 -4.17
N GLU A 229 6.16 -21.55 -3.81
CA GLU A 229 6.34 -20.12 -3.58
C GLU A 229 6.33 -19.32 -4.87
N ARG A 230 6.96 -19.83 -5.94
CA ARG A 230 6.88 -19.23 -7.28
C ARG A 230 5.44 -19.15 -7.79
N GLN A 231 4.63 -20.18 -7.55
CA GLN A 231 3.20 -20.18 -7.90
C GLN A 231 2.38 -19.11 -7.14
N ARG A 232 2.86 -18.65 -5.98
CA ARG A 232 2.20 -17.62 -5.16
C ARG A 232 2.62 -16.20 -5.54
N LEU A 233 3.61 -16.04 -6.42
CA LEU A 233 4.08 -14.73 -6.81
C LEU A 233 3.02 -13.99 -7.62
N LEU A 234 2.89 -12.69 -7.35
CA LEU A 234 1.99 -11.85 -8.13
C LEU A 234 2.63 -11.49 -9.48
N PRO A 235 1.83 -11.29 -10.54
CA PRO A 235 2.31 -10.71 -11.79
C PRO A 235 2.95 -9.33 -11.59
N PHE A 236 3.91 -8.99 -12.45
CA PHE A 236 4.69 -7.76 -12.35
C PHE A 236 3.87 -6.46 -12.36
N HIS A 237 2.80 -6.37 -13.16
CA HIS A 237 1.95 -5.17 -13.19
C HIS A 237 1.22 -4.88 -11.86
N MET A 238 1.14 -5.87 -10.96
CA MET A 238 0.61 -5.69 -9.61
C MET A 238 1.71 -5.37 -8.59
N HIS A 239 2.98 -5.35 -8.96
CA HIS A 239 4.06 -5.09 -8.01
C HIS A 239 4.06 -3.62 -7.56
N ILE A 240 4.29 -3.43 -6.26
CA ILE A 240 4.54 -2.12 -5.65
C ILE A 240 6.05 -1.96 -5.54
N ASN A 241 6.61 -0.87 -6.05
CA ASN A 241 8.06 -0.67 -6.00
C ASN A 241 8.57 -0.69 -4.54
N LEU A 242 9.49 -1.61 -4.23
CA LEU A 242 10.07 -1.76 -2.90
C LEU A 242 10.92 -0.55 -2.49
N GLU A 243 11.61 0.08 -3.43
CA GLU A 243 12.41 1.29 -3.16
C GLU A 243 11.50 2.45 -2.74
N LEU A 244 10.31 2.58 -3.35
CA LEU A 244 9.31 3.58 -2.97
C LEU A 244 8.87 3.39 -1.51
N ILE A 245 8.52 2.16 -1.12
CA ILE A 245 8.06 1.86 0.25
C ILE A 245 9.19 2.14 1.25
N GLU A 246 10.41 1.71 0.94
CA GLU A 246 11.56 1.94 1.81
C GLU A 246 11.86 3.44 1.95
N CYS A 247 11.73 4.23 0.89
CA CYS A 247 11.97 5.67 0.93
C CYS A 247 11.02 6.37 1.86
N ILE A 248 9.72 6.07 1.70
CA ILE A 248 8.66 6.70 2.47
C ILE A 248 8.79 6.32 3.94
N TYR A 249 9.13 5.05 4.21
CA TYR A 249 9.42 4.61 5.56
C TYR A 249 10.60 5.36 6.17
N LEU A 250 11.73 5.47 5.47
CA LEU A 250 12.93 6.15 5.98
C LEU A 250 12.71 7.66 6.15
N VAL A 251 12.00 8.32 5.23
CA VAL A 251 11.63 9.74 5.34
C VAL A 251 10.66 9.96 6.50
N SER A 252 9.68 9.08 6.68
CA SER A 252 8.75 9.15 7.82
C SER A 252 9.47 8.92 9.14
N ALA A 253 10.40 7.97 9.19
CA ALA A 253 11.25 7.73 10.35
C ALA A 253 12.15 8.93 10.64
N MET A 254 12.75 9.54 9.61
CA MET A 254 13.60 10.74 9.73
C MET A 254 12.84 11.90 10.41
N LEU A 255 11.63 12.20 9.94
CA LEU A 255 10.82 13.32 10.45
C LEU A 255 10.35 13.11 11.90
N ILE A 256 10.20 11.86 12.35
CA ILE A 256 9.76 11.55 13.71
C ILE A 256 10.96 11.43 14.66
N GLU A 257 12.01 10.73 14.21
CA GLU A 257 13.13 10.32 15.06
C GLU A 257 14.10 11.48 15.30
N ILE A 258 14.37 12.34 14.32
CA ILE A 258 15.37 13.41 14.48
C ILE A 258 14.98 14.43 15.56
N PRO A 259 13.75 14.98 15.56
CA PRO A 259 13.31 15.85 16.64
C PRO A 259 13.28 15.14 18.00
N PHE A 260 12.91 13.86 18.02
CA PHE A 260 12.92 13.04 19.23
C PHE A 260 14.34 12.81 19.77
N MET A 261 15.30 12.55 18.89
CA MET A 261 16.71 12.40 19.24
C MET A 261 17.33 13.71 19.75
N ALA A 262 16.97 14.83 19.15
CA ALA A 262 17.46 16.15 19.56
C ALA A 262 16.94 16.55 20.94
N SER A 263 15.65 16.34 21.22
CA SER A 263 15.06 16.63 22.54
C SER A 263 15.63 15.76 23.67
N HIS A 264 16.03 14.51 23.37
CA HIS A 264 16.55 13.55 24.34
C HIS A 264 18.07 13.36 24.24
N GLU A 265 18.81 14.35 23.74
CA GLU A 265 20.26 14.22 23.55
C GLU A 265 20.98 13.92 24.88
N TYR A 266 20.50 14.50 25.98
CA TYR A 266 21.04 14.39 27.34
C TYR A 266 20.41 13.28 28.21
N ASP A 267 19.36 12.58 27.75
CA ASP A 267 18.75 11.50 28.53
C ASP A 267 19.53 10.19 28.36
N ALA A 268 19.88 9.56 29.49
CA ALA A 268 20.62 8.30 29.53
C ALA A 268 19.77 7.08 29.11
N ARG A 269 18.43 7.16 29.15
CA ARG A 269 17.52 6.03 28.82
C ARG A 269 16.93 6.14 27.40
N LYS A 270 17.81 6.17 26.40
CA LYS A 270 17.41 6.24 24.98
C LYS A 270 16.70 4.97 24.54
N ARG A 271 15.42 5.07 24.15
CA ARG A 271 14.73 4.03 23.38
C ARG A 271 14.45 4.57 21.98
N PRO A 272 15.16 4.09 20.94
CA PRO A 272 14.92 4.54 19.57
C PRO A 272 13.52 4.10 19.12
N ILE A 273 12.79 4.99 18.41
CA ILE A 273 11.45 4.68 17.90
C ILE A 273 11.58 3.69 16.74
N SER A 274 12.52 3.91 15.82
CA SER A 274 12.82 3.02 14.69
C SER A 274 14.22 2.39 14.76
N LYS A 275 14.28 1.08 15.07
CA LYS A 275 15.56 0.34 15.09
C LYS A 275 16.22 0.24 13.71
N HIS A 276 15.44 0.10 12.64
CA HIS A 276 15.96 -0.05 11.28
C HIS A 276 16.67 1.23 10.82
N PHE A 277 16.03 2.39 10.98
CA PHE A 277 16.60 3.69 10.62
C PHE A 277 17.91 3.98 11.38
N HIS A 278 17.92 3.76 12.70
CA HIS A 278 19.13 3.90 13.52
C HIS A 278 20.28 2.98 13.09
N THR A 279 19.96 1.77 12.64
CA THR A 279 20.98 0.83 12.15
C THR A 279 21.59 1.34 10.84
N GLN A 280 20.78 1.90 9.93
CA GLN A 280 21.27 2.54 8.71
C GLN A 280 22.14 3.77 9.00
N MET A 281 21.73 4.65 9.91
CA MET A 281 22.55 5.80 10.31
C MET A 281 23.90 5.37 10.91
N ARG A 282 23.91 4.41 11.84
CA ARG A 282 25.17 3.90 12.43
C ARG A 282 26.06 3.23 11.40
N GLN A 283 25.49 2.53 10.42
CA GLN A 283 26.28 1.94 9.33
C GLN A 283 26.93 3.02 8.47
N ALA A 284 26.21 4.09 8.16
CA ALA A 284 26.75 5.22 7.43
C ALA A 284 27.82 6.00 8.23
N GLU A 285 27.68 6.15 9.54
CA GLU A 285 28.70 6.78 10.40
C GLU A 285 29.99 5.96 10.51
N LYS A 286 29.90 4.63 10.41
CA LYS A 286 31.08 3.75 10.42
C LYS A 286 31.89 3.80 9.14
N GLN A 287 31.35 4.37 8.06
CA GLN A 287 32.08 4.47 6.80
C GLN A 287 33.15 5.55 6.91
N PRO A 288 34.43 5.22 6.65
CA PRO A 288 35.56 6.15 6.83
C PRO A 288 35.63 7.23 5.74
N VAL A 289 34.98 7.01 4.59
CA VAL A 289 34.95 7.95 3.46
C VAL A 289 33.52 8.36 3.20
N PHE A 290 33.27 9.66 3.23
CA PHE A 290 31.98 10.25 2.86
C PHE A 290 32.04 10.71 1.41
N GLY A 291 31.44 9.93 0.51
CA GLY A 291 31.16 10.34 -0.86
C GLY A 291 29.86 11.14 -0.96
N PRO A 292 29.62 11.84 -2.10
CA PRO A 292 28.30 12.37 -2.39
C PRO A 292 27.27 11.23 -2.46
N PRO A 293 26.03 11.45 -1.99
CA PRO A 293 25.04 10.38 -1.90
C PRO A 293 24.64 9.91 -3.32
N GLU A 294 24.69 8.60 -3.55
CA GLU A 294 24.27 7.98 -4.81
C GLU A 294 23.05 7.08 -4.61
N SER A 295 23.04 6.34 -3.51
CA SER A 295 21.93 5.48 -3.12
C SER A 295 20.80 6.28 -2.46
N MET A 296 19.57 5.80 -2.61
CA MET A 296 18.40 6.39 -1.96
C MET A 296 18.56 6.48 -0.43
N ARG A 297 19.15 5.44 0.18
CA ARG A 297 19.42 5.40 1.63
C ARG A 297 20.42 6.47 2.04
N GLU A 298 21.47 6.67 1.24
CA GLU A 298 22.50 7.68 1.50
C GLU A 298 21.94 9.10 1.40
N HIS A 299 21.05 9.36 0.45
CA HIS A 299 20.35 10.64 0.35
C HIS A 299 19.54 10.93 1.62
N VAL A 300 18.79 9.95 2.13
CA VAL A 300 18.02 10.14 3.38
C VAL A 300 18.95 10.33 4.59
N VAL A 301 20.08 9.61 4.66
CA VAL A 301 21.06 9.81 5.75
C VAL A 301 21.73 11.19 5.67
N ALA A 302 22.09 11.66 4.47
CA ALA A 302 22.63 13.00 4.27
C ALA A 302 21.61 14.08 4.67
N ALA A 303 20.35 13.91 4.26
CA ALA A 303 19.24 14.77 4.67
C ALA A 303 19.04 14.77 6.19
N SER A 304 19.19 13.61 6.84
CA SER A 304 19.10 13.48 8.30
C SER A 304 20.19 14.26 9.03
N ARG A 305 21.41 14.29 8.49
CA ARG A 305 22.53 15.07 9.06
C ARG A 305 22.28 16.57 8.93
N ALA A 306 21.84 17.02 7.75
CA ALA A 306 21.49 18.43 7.51
C ALA A 306 20.33 18.90 8.43
N MET A 307 19.34 18.04 8.63
CA MET A 307 18.23 18.31 9.53
C MET A 307 18.67 18.41 10.99
N LYS A 308 19.64 17.58 11.44
CA LYS A 308 20.22 17.67 12.78
C LYS A 308 20.95 19.00 13.03
N THR A 309 21.57 19.58 11.99
CA THR A 309 22.19 20.93 12.09
C THR A 309 21.18 22.07 11.93
N GLY A 310 19.91 21.77 11.60
CA GLY A 310 18.87 22.75 11.36
C GLY A 310 18.88 23.40 9.96
N ASP A 311 19.68 22.88 9.02
CA ASP A 311 19.68 23.36 7.64
C ASP A 311 18.59 22.63 6.83
N TRP A 312 17.41 23.26 6.80
CA TRP A 312 16.25 22.75 6.07
C TRP A 312 16.47 22.77 4.55
N SER A 313 17.23 23.74 4.03
CA SER A 313 17.44 23.94 2.59
C SER A 313 18.29 22.82 2.00
N ALA A 314 19.39 22.45 2.68
CA ALA A 314 20.21 21.31 2.30
C ALA A 314 19.43 19.99 2.44
N CYS A 315 18.61 19.85 3.49
CA CYS A 315 17.76 18.67 3.68
C CYS A 315 16.79 18.46 2.50
N VAL A 316 16.11 19.53 2.08
CA VAL A 316 15.20 19.50 0.93
C VAL A 316 15.95 19.18 -0.37
N ASN A 317 17.12 19.79 -0.59
CA ASN A 317 17.94 19.49 -1.77
C ASN A 317 18.33 18.01 -1.84
N PHE A 318 18.75 17.40 -0.73
CA PHE A 318 19.09 15.97 -0.72
C PHE A 318 17.88 15.05 -0.99
N LEU A 319 16.67 15.44 -0.58
CA LEU A 319 15.47 14.63 -0.79
C LEU A 319 14.80 14.85 -2.16
N ILE A 320 14.86 16.07 -2.68
CA ILE A 320 14.25 16.48 -3.95
C ILE A 320 15.34 16.65 -5.03
N ASN A 321 16.13 15.60 -5.20
CA ASN A 321 17.08 15.51 -6.31
C ASN A 321 16.45 14.86 -7.55
N GLU A 322 16.97 15.17 -8.73
CA GLU A 322 16.51 14.57 -10.00
C GLU A 322 16.53 13.02 -9.96
N LYS A 323 17.56 12.44 -9.33
CA LYS A 323 17.69 10.98 -9.13
C LYS A 323 16.57 10.40 -8.24
N MET A 324 16.24 11.07 -7.13
CA MET A 324 15.14 10.64 -6.25
C MET A 324 13.77 10.87 -6.88
N ASN A 325 13.62 11.96 -7.64
CA ASN A 325 12.41 12.24 -8.38
C ASN A 325 12.10 11.13 -9.38
N GLY A 326 13.09 10.70 -10.18
CA GLY A 326 12.92 9.62 -11.14
C GLY A 326 12.55 8.27 -10.51
N LYS A 327 13.17 7.94 -9.37
CA LYS A 327 13.00 6.62 -8.73
C LYS A 327 11.81 6.50 -7.78
N VAL A 328 11.43 7.58 -7.10
CA VAL A 328 10.46 7.54 -5.99
C VAL A 328 9.29 8.47 -6.28
N TRP A 329 9.54 9.78 -6.38
CA TRP A 329 8.47 10.77 -6.34
C TRP A 329 7.60 10.78 -7.59
N ASN A 330 8.16 10.52 -8.77
CA ASN A 330 7.40 10.46 -10.03
C ASN A 330 6.47 9.23 -10.14
N LEU A 331 6.65 8.23 -9.27
CA LEU A 331 5.81 7.03 -9.26
C LEU A 331 4.47 7.27 -8.55
N MET A 332 4.37 8.30 -7.71
CA MET A 332 3.13 8.60 -6.99
C MET A 332 2.15 9.40 -7.85
N PRO A 333 0.84 9.16 -7.72
CA PRO A 333 -0.16 10.11 -8.17
C PRO A 333 -0.01 11.42 -7.36
N GLN A 334 -0.18 12.57 -8.01
CA GLN A 334 -0.05 13.91 -7.40
C GLN A 334 1.33 14.20 -6.76
N ALA A 335 2.42 13.82 -7.43
CA ALA A 335 3.79 14.07 -6.97
C ALA A 335 4.08 15.51 -6.50
N ASN A 336 3.45 16.52 -7.15
CA ASN A 336 3.67 17.93 -6.81
C ASN A 336 3.09 18.32 -5.45
N GLU A 337 1.94 17.76 -5.07
CA GLU A 337 1.31 18.05 -3.77
C GLU A 337 2.10 17.40 -2.64
N VAL A 338 2.52 16.15 -2.84
CA VAL A 338 3.39 15.42 -1.91
C VAL A 338 4.71 16.16 -1.69
N ARG A 339 5.31 16.72 -2.75
CA ARG A 339 6.54 17.54 -2.62
C ARG A 339 6.33 18.79 -1.78
N LYS A 340 5.24 19.53 -2.02
CA LYS A 340 4.91 20.73 -1.22
C LYS A 340 4.69 20.37 0.24
N MET A 341 3.86 19.35 0.50
CA MET A 341 3.60 18.84 1.85
C MET A 341 4.90 18.42 2.55
N LEU A 342 5.80 17.73 1.84
CA LEU A 342 7.07 17.29 2.41
C LEU A 342 7.99 18.47 2.74
N ILE A 343 8.05 19.50 1.89
CA ILE A 343 8.83 20.72 2.18
C ILE A 343 8.29 21.40 3.44
N ASP A 344 6.98 21.59 3.54
CA ASP A 344 6.36 22.23 4.71
C ASP A 344 6.64 21.41 5.98
N LYS A 345 6.52 20.08 5.93
CA LYS A 345 6.81 19.21 7.07
C LYS A 345 8.30 19.18 7.44
N ILE A 346 9.20 19.19 6.47
CA ILE A 346 10.64 19.29 6.75
C ILE A 346 10.94 20.63 7.43
N LYS A 347 10.37 21.75 6.96
CA LYS A 347 10.53 23.06 7.61
C LYS A 347 10.05 23.04 9.06
N GLU A 348 8.85 22.51 9.33
CA GLU A 348 8.31 22.39 10.70
C GLU A 348 9.23 21.56 11.62
N GLU A 349 9.64 20.37 11.19
CA GLU A 349 10.44 19.47 12.02
C GLU A 349 11.91 19.90 12.13
N SER A 350 12.45 20.59 11.13
CA SER A 350 13.80 21.16 11.17
C SER A 350 13.88 22.32 12.16
N LEU A 351 12.83 23.16 12.20
CA LEU A 351 12.67 24.19 13.22
C LEU A 351 12.61 23.57 14.63
N ARG A 352 11.80 22.52 14.84
CA ARG A 352 11.77 21.81 16.14
C ARG A 352 13.14 21.26 16.53
N THR A 353 13.83 20.63 15.58
CA THR A 353 15.17 20.06 15.80
C THR A 353 16.17 21.16 16.17
N TYR A 354 16.18 22.27 15.43
CA TYR A 354 17.03 23.43 15.71
C TYR A 354 16.80 23.97 17.12
N LEU A 355 15.53 24.15 17.52
CA LEU A 355 15.18 24.61 18.85
C LEU A 355 15.68 23.65 19.93
N PHE A 356 15.51 22.33 19.77
CA PHE A 356 15.98 21.36 20.76
C PHE A 356 17.50 21.32 20.87
N THR A 357 18.22 21.33 19.75
CA THR A 357 19.69 21.24 19.75
C THR A 357 20.34 22.50 20.31
N TYR A 358 19.80 23.68 20.00
CA TYR A 358 20.39 24.95 20.41
C TYR A 358 19.73 25.60 21.64
N ALA A 359 18.73 24.94 22.25
CA ALA A 359 18.08 25.42 23.47
C ALA A 359 19.05 25.65 24.65
N THR A 360 20.17 24.93 24.69
CA THR A 360 21.17 25.09 25.75
C THR A 360 22.09 26.29 25.56
N VAL A 361 22.13 26.86 24.35
CA VAL A 361 23.06 27.95 23.99
C VAL A 361 22.33 29.31 23.97
N TYR A 362 21.02 29.33 23.68
CA TYR A 362 20.24 30.55 23.56
C TYR A 362 19.29 30.75 24.76
N ASP A 363 19.40 31.89 25.45
CA ASP A 363 18.48 32.29 26.51
C ASP A 363 17.19 32.95 25.98
N ALA A 364 17.26 33.65 24.85
CA ALA A 364 16.13 34.31 24.20
C ALA A 364 16.26 34.32 22.67
N ILE A 365 15.15 34.08 21.96
CA ILE A 365 15.12 34.01 20.50
C ILE A 365 13.96 34.85 19.97
N SER A 366 14.20 35.64 18.92
CA SER A 366 13.15 36.40 18.23
C SER A 366 12.34 35.52 17.28
N MET A 367 11.01 35.57 17.39
CA MET A 367 10.11 34.82 16.50
C MET A 367 10.13 35.32 15.06
N SER A 368 10.38 36.63 14.84
CA SER A 368 10.46 37.18 13.48
C SER A 368 11.68 36.62 12.75
N THR A 369 12.82 36.54 13.42
CA THR A 369 14.06 36.00 12.87
C THR A 369 13.92 34.50 12.55
N LEU A 370 13.24 33.72 13.40
CA LEU A 370 12.95 32.31 13.12
C LEU A 370 12.01 32.14 11.92
N ALA A 371 10.97 32.97 11.83
CA ALA A 371 10.03 32.95 10.71
C ALA A 371 10.73 33.25 9.38
N ASP A 372 11.62 34.24 9.36
CA ASP A 372 12.40 34.59 8.17
C ASP A 372 13.42 33.49 7.81
N MET A 373 14.09 32.89 8.80
CA MET A 373 15.12 31.86 8.59
C MET A 373 14.56 30.53 8.06
N PHE A 374 13.38 30.12 8.51
CA PHE A 374 12.73 28.88 8.08
C PHE A 374 11.67 29.10 7.00
N GLU A 375 11.44 30.35 6.58
CA GLU A 375 10.39 30.74 5.64
C GLU A 375 9.00 30.19 6.03
N LEU A 376 8.65 30.32 7.31
CA LEU A 376 7.37 29.87 7.86
C LEU A 376 6.57 31.07 8.39
N PRO A 377 5.24 31.07 8.26
CA PRO A 377 4.42 32.11 8.85
C PRO A 377 4.53 32.07 10.38
N VAL A 378 4.62 33.25 11.01
CA VAL A 378 4.79 33.43 12.46
C VAL A 378 3.75 32.63 13.27
N LYS A 379 2.53 32.49 12.75
CA LYS A 379 1.47 31.68 13.40
C LYS A 379 1.83 30.19 13.50
N GLN A 380 2.45 29.62 12.47
CA GLN A 380 2.89 28.22 12.50
C GLN A 380 4.07 28.05 13.45
N VAL A 381 5.03 28.97 13.43
CA VAL A 381 6.17 28.98 14.39
C VAL A 381 5.66 29.02 15.83
N TYR A 382 4.68 29.89 16.12
CA TYR A 382 4.04 29.98 17.43
C TYR A 382 3.36 28.67 17.84
N GLY A 383 2.58 28.04 16.95
CA GLY A 383 1.92 26.77 17.22
C GLY A 383 2.83 25.54 17.26
N ILE A 384 4.10 25.68 16.90
CA ILE A 384 5.12 24.62 17.02
C ILE A 384 5.84 24.70 18.38
N ILE A 385 6.02 25.92 18.90
CA ILE A 385 6.74 26.20 20.14
C ILE A 385 5.85 25.96 21.38
N ILE A 386 4.55 26.21 21.26
CA ILE A 386 3.53 25.94 22.29
C ILE A 386 2.99 24.53 22.13
#